data_AF-A0A284VQV0-F1
#
_entry.id   AF-A0A284VQV0-F1
#
_cell.length_a   1.000
_cell.length_b   1.000
_cell.length_c   1.000
_cell.angle_alpha   90.00
_cell.angle_beta   90.00
_cell.angle_gamma   90.00
#
_symmetry.space_group_name_H-M   'P 1'
#
loop_
_entity.id
_entity.type
_entity.pdbx_description
1 polymer ?
#
loop_
_entity_poly.entity_id
_entity_poly.type
_entity_poly.pdbx_seq_one_letter_code
_entity_poly.pdbx_strand_id
1 'polypeptide(L)' 'MAQIKKACGAIEYNIEFSADGPFDFEVAKNNGHFKARTNDIEEFNRITGWVAKHNGKIIDIKTAETSLEEIFLKLMSQA' A
#
# COMPACT_ATOMS: atom_id res chain seq x y z
N MET A 1 -4.00 -19.49 15.17
CA MET A 1 -3.71 -19.11 13.77
C MET A 1 -4.25 -17.76 13.35
N ALA A 2 -5.56 -17.48 13.39
CA ALA A 2 -6.12 -16.19 12.96
C ALA A 2 -5.55 -14.97 13.71
N GLN A 3 -5.26 -15.13 15.02
CA GLN A 3 -4.68 -14.06 15.84
C GLN A 3 -3.25 -13.68 15.44
N ILE A 4 -2.46 -14.63 14.90
CA ILE A 4 -1.08 -14.38 14.45
C ILE A 4 -1.09 -13.61 13.12
N LYS A 5 -1.96 -13.98 12.17
CA LYS A 5 -2.18 -13.16 10.96
C LYS A 5 -2.71 -11.76 11.30
N LYS A 6 -3.59 -11.64 12.30
CA LYS A 6 -4.09 -10.34 12.73
C LYS A 6 -3.02 -9.48 13.42
N ALA A 7 -2.09 -10.11 14.14
CA ALA A 7 -1.02 -9.41 14.86
C ALA A 7 0.21 -9.12 13.99
N CYS A 8 0.49 -9.96 12.98
CA CYS A 8 1.74 -9.92 12.20
C CYS A 8 1.52 -9.83 10.68
N GLY A 9 0.30 -10.08 10.20
CA GLY A 9 -0.07 -9.93 8.81
C GLY A 9 -0.39 -8.47 8.53
N ALA A 10 0.57 -7.75 7.96
CA ALA A 10 0.29 -6.44 7.38
C ALA A 10 -0.39 -6.66 6.02
N ILE A 11 -1.51 -5.98 5.82
CA ILE A 11 -2.09 -5.77 4.50
C ILE A 11 -1.31 -4.62 3.87
N GLU A 12 -0.70 -4.82 2.71
CA GLU A 12 -0.05 -3.75 1.95
C GLU A 12 -0.91 -3.36 0.75
N TYR A 13 -1.33 -2.10 0.73
CA TYR A 13 -2.01 -1.48 -0.40
C TYR A 13 -0.99 -0.86 -1.34
N ASN A 14 -1.04 -1.30 -2.59
CA ASN A 14 -0.25 -0.77 -3.69
C ASN A 14 -1.20 -0.03 -4.64
N ILE A 15 -1.02 1.29 -4.75
CA ILE A 15 -1.92 2.16 -5.53
C ILE A 15 -1.12 2.68 -6.73
N GLU A 16 -1.53 2.33 -7.95
CA GLU A 16 -0.97 2.87 -9.17
C GLU A 16 -1.94 3.89 -9.78
N PHE A 17 -1.44 5.09 -10.09
CA PHE A 17 -2.28 6.20 -10.54
C PHE A 17 -1.52 7.20 -11.40
N SER A 18 -2.25 8.04 -12.12
CA SER A 18 -1.74 9.24 -12.79
C SER A 18 -2.40 10.46 -12.18
N ALA A 19 -1.64 11.49 -11.83
CA ALA A 19 -2.17 12.77 -11.37
C ALA A 19 -1.10 13.85 -11.58
N ASP A 20 -1.54 15.08 -11.77
CA ASP A 20 -0.65 16.24 -11.86
C ASP A 20 -0.70 17.01 -10.54
N GLY A 21 0.47 17.35 -10.00
CA GLY A 21 0.60 18.18 -8.81
C GLY A 21 1.65 17.71 -7.82
N PRO A 22 1.92 18.52 -6.77
CA PRO A 22 2.79 18.12 -5.68
C PRO A 22 2.09 17.09 -4.81
N PHE A 23 2.76 15.96 -4.59
CA PHE A 23 2.25 14.90 -3.71
C PHE A 23 2.60 15.20 -2.25
N ASP A 24 1.64 15.03 -1.35
CA ASP A 24 1.81 15.15 0.12
C ASP A 24 2.07 13.79 0.80
N PHE A 25 2.38 12.76 0.00
CA PHE A 25 2.69 11.40 0.41
C PHE A 25 3.82 10.82 -0.43
N GLU A 26 4.45 9.75 0.06
CA GLU A 26 5.53 9.08 -0.67
C GLU A 26 5.02 8.43 -1.96
N VAL A 27 5.70 8.74 -3.06
CA VAL A 27 5.40 8.21 -4.39
C VAL A 27 6.67 7.83 -5.13
N ALA A 28 6.64 6.64 -5.74
CA ALA A 28 7.63 6.22 -6.71
C ALA A 28 7.07 6.39 -8.12
N LYS A 29 7.85 6.97 -9.04
CA LYS A 29 7.48 7.06 -10.46
C LYS A 29 7.78 5.73 -11.16
N ASN A 30 6.83 5.20 -11.93
CA ASN A 30 6.96 3.96 -12.68
C ASN A 30 6.36 4.14 -14.08
N ASN A 31 7.18 4.09 -15.14
CA ASN A 31 6.74 4.10 -16.54
C ASN A 31 5.67 5.17 -16.93
N GLY A 32 5.77 6.38 -16.38
CA GLY A 32 4.82 7.47 -16.67
C GLY A 32 3.62 7.53 -15.72
N HIS A 33 3.55 6.62 -14.75
CA HIS A 33 2.58 6.59 -13.66
C HIS A 33 3.28 6.77 -12.31
N PHE A 34 2.47 6.94 -11.26
CA PHE A 34 2.90 7.03 -9.88
C PHE A 34 2.41 5.82 -9.10
N LYS A 35 3.25 5.36 -8.19
CA LYS A 35 2.95 4.24 -7.30
C LYS A 35 3.13 4.68 -5.86
N ALA A 36 2.08 4.57 -5.07
CA ALA A 36 2.12 4.72 -3.62
C ALA A 36 1.94 3.36 -2.94
N ARG A 37 2.55 3.19 -1.76
CA ARG A 37 2.41 2.00 -0.93
C ARG A 37 2.10 2.41 0.49
N THR A 38 1.16 1.73 1.12
CA THR A 38 0.84 1.92 2.53
C THR A 38 0.26 0.64 3.12
N ASN A 39 0.46 0.42 4.41
CA ASN A 39 -0.20 -0.64 5.16
C ASN A 39 -1.35 -0.13 6.04
N ASP A 40 -1.67 1.17 5.92
CA ASP A 40 -2.75 1.83 6.64
C ASP A 40 -3.92 2.11 5.68
N ILE A 41 -5.11 1.65 6.06
CA ILE A 41 -6.34 1.85 5.30
C ILE A 41 -6.78 3.33 5.28
N GLU A 42 -6.47 4.10 6.32
CA GLU A 42 -6.76 5.54 6.36
C GLU A 42 -5.88 6.31 5.38
N GLU A 43 -4.59 5.95 5.31
CA GLU A 43 -3.68 6.53 4.32
C GLU A 43 -4.05 6.10 2.90
N PHE A 44 -4.46 4.85 2.68
CA PHE A 44 -5.00 4.40 1.40
C PHE A 44 -6.20 5.25 0.95
N ASN A 45 -7.15 5.51 1.86
CA ASN A 45 -8.31 6.35 1.58
C ASN A 45 -7.90 7.81 1.31
N ARG A 46 -6.91 8.32 2.05
CA ARG A 46 -6.36 9.66 1.83
C ARG A 46 -5.74 9.78 0.43
N ILE A 47 -4.91 8.82 0.01
CA ILE A 47 -4.24 8.83 -1.30
C ILE A 47 -5.28 8.75 -2.42
N THR A 48 -6.18 7.77 -2.37
CA THR A 48 -7.22 7.61 -3.41
C THR A 48 -8.15 8.82 -3.49
N GLY A 49 -8.51 9.41 -2.35
CA GLY A 49 -9.27 10.66 -2.28
C GLY A 49 -8.51 11.86 -2.83
N TRP A 50 -7.20 11.96 -2.58
CA TRP A 50 -6.34 13.00 -3.16
C TRP A 50 -6.28 12.89 -4.69
N VAL A 51 -6.08 11.68 -5.23
CA VAL A 51 -6.06 11.44 -6.68
C VAL A 51 -7.38 11.88 -7.31
N ALA A 52 -8.52 11.52 -6.72
CA ALA A 52 -9.83 11.90 -7.22
C ALA A 52 -10.05 13.43 -7.21
N LYS A 53 -9.52 14.15 -6.20
CA LYS A 53 -9.63 15.61 -6.09
C LYS A 53 -8.78 16.37 -7.11
N HIS A 54 -7.69 15.76 -7.60
CA HIS A 54 -6.73 16.41 -8.50
C HIS A 54 -6.89 15.96 -9.97
N ASN A 55 -8.11 15.56 -10.37
CA ASN A 55 -8.40 15.00 -11.71
C ASN A 55 -7.46 13.83 -12.09
N GLY A 56 -6.91 13.15 -11.09
CA GLY A 56 -6.10 11.97 -11.30
C GLY A 56 -6.95 10.75 -11.61
N LYS A 57 -6.31 9.73 -12.17
CA LYS A 57 -6.91 8.45 -12.51
C LYS A 57 -6.19 7.35 -11.76
N ILE A 58 -6.95 6.54 -11.02
CA ILE A 58 -6.46 5.27 -10.50
C ILE A 58 -6.35 4.29 -11.67
N ILE A 59 -5.17 3.70 -11.83
CA ILE A 59 -4.83 2.74 -12.88
C ILE A 59 -4.99 1.33 -12.35
N ASP A 60 -4.48 1.07 -11.16
CA ASP A 60 -4.55 -0.25 -10.52
C ASP A 60 -4.47 -0.13 -8.98
N ILE A 61 -5.11 -1.08 -8.28
CA ILE A 61 -5.00 -1.23 -6.84
C ILE A 61 -4.73 -2.71 -6.56
N LYS A 62 -3.57 -3.01 -5.98
CA LYS A 62 -3.22 -4.35 -5.52
C LYS A 62 -3.15 -4.39 -4.01
N THR A 63 -3.71 -5.44 -3.44
CA THR A 63 -3.59 -5.73 -2.02
C THR A 63 -2.70 -6.96 -1.87
N ALA A 64 -1.58 -6.83 -1.16
CA ALA A 64 -0.72 -7.94 -0.82
C ALA A 64 -0.91 -8.25 0.67
N GLU A 65 -1.29 -9.49 0.98
CA GLU A 65 -1.29 -9.97 2.37
C GLU A 65 0.03 -10.68 2.64
N THR A 66 0.65 -10.39 3.78
CA THR A 66 1.86 -11.11 4.20
C THR A 66 1.56 -12.60 4.31
N SER A 67 2.38 -13.44 3.68
CA SER A 67 2.21 -14.89 3.73
C SER A 67 2.49 -15.44 5.13
N LEU A 68 1.93 -16.61 5.45
CA LEU A 68 2.23 -17.28 6.73
C LEU A 68 3.71 -17.64 6.87
N GLU A 69 4.36 -17.97 5.76
CA GLU A 69 5.78 -18.30 5.69
C GLU A 69 6.64 -17.08 6.05
N GLU A 70 6.35 -15.91 5.48
CA GLU A 70 7.05 -14.67 5.83
C GLU A 70 6.82 -14.24 7.27
N ILE A 71 5.60 -14.42 7.79
CA ILE A 71 5.29 -14.17 9.21
C ILE A 71 6.14 -15.10 10.10
N PHE A 72 6.22 -16.38 9.75
CA PHE A 72 7.01 -17.35 10.48
C PHE A 72 8.51 -17.01 10.45
N LEU A 73 9.06 -16.66 9.29
CA LEU A 73 10.46 -16.25 9.15
C LEU A 73 10.79 -15.02 10.02
N LYS A 74 9.91 -14.00 10.04
CA LYS A 74 10.10 -12.81 10.88
C LYS A 74 10.11 -13.13 12.38
N LEU A 75 9.26 -14.04 12.82
CA LEU A 75 9.21 -14.47 14.23
C LEU A 75 10.46 -15.25 14.62
N MET A 76 10.94 -16.12 13.72
CA MET A 76 12.16 -16.90 13.95
C MET A 76 13.43 -16.06 13.87
N SER A 77 13.47 -14.99 13.08
CA SER A 77 14.63 -14.10 13.00
C SER A 77 14.78 -13.15 14.20
N GLN A 78 13.77 -13.09 15.09
CA GLN A 78 13.80 -12.31 16.33
C GLN A 78 14.06 -13.16 17.58
N ALA A 79 14.21 -14.48 17.42
CA ALA A 79 14.54 -15.44 18.47
C ALA A 79 16.04 -15.78 18.47
#